data_AF-A0AA95M5T0-F1
#
_entry.id   AF-A0AA95M5T0-F1
#
_cell.length_a   1.000
_cell.length_b   1.000
_cell.length_c   1.000
_cell.angle_alpha   90.00
_cell.angle_beta   90.00
_cell.angle_gamma   90.00
#
_symmetry.space_group_name_H-M   'P 1'
#
loop_
_entity.id
_entity.type
_entity.pdbx_description
1 polymer ?
#
loop_
_entity_poly.entity_id
_entity_poly.type
_entity_poly.pdbx_seq_one_letter_code
_entity_poly.pdbx_strand_id
1 'polypeptide(L)'
;MESTHQDRDSFFKKIEAEMNKRIHASTNNRKFTIAFGNALEAHVKQLKIHRRLTTRRLNQLGLANKDEISAISVRIVDYEEKLDYLDESIYWMNKRQQENRNKLKMIRESWEALQAILEKEAVEIHACKLKSLEDELIELKQLFDLNLEENNHDEKK
;
A
#
# COMPACT_ATOMS: atom_id res chain seq x y z
N MET A 1 -10.30 -63.91 2.50
CA MET A 1 -11.59 -63.43 1.95
C MET A 1 -11.40 -62.47 0.76
N GLU A 2 -10.26 -62.52 0.04
CA GLU A 2 -9.97 -61.64 -1.11
C GLU A 2 -10.28 -62.27 -2.47
N SER A 3 -10.34 -63.62 -2.57
CA SER A 3 -10.54 -64.34 -3.83
C SER A 3 -11.95 -64.23 -4.41
N THR A 4 -12.99 -64.14 -3.57
CA THR A 4 -14.39 -63.97 -3.99
C THR A 4 -14.69 -62.56 -4.50
N HIS A 5 -13.91 -61.56 -4.09
CA HIS A 5 -14.03 -60.18 -4.58
C HIS A 5 -13.41 -60.02 -5.97
N GLN A 6 -12.25 -60.65 -6.19
CA GLN A 6 -11.52 -60.62 -7.45
C GLN A 6 -12.30 -61.26 -8.62
N ASP A 7 -13.12 -62.27 -8.32
CA ASP A 7 -13.96 -62.96 -9.31
C ASP A 7 -15.18 -62.11 -9.72
N ARG A 8 -15.79 -61.36 -8.77
CA ARG A 8 -16.89 -60.41 -9.06
C ARG A 8 -16.43 -59.23 -9.89
N ASP A 9 -15.26 -58.66 -9.59
CA ASP A 9 -14.71 -57.56 -10.38
C ASP A 9 -14.39 -57.99 -11.82
N SER A 10 -13.93 -59.23 -12.00
CA SER A 10 -13.72 -59.81 -13.31
C SER A 10 -15.02 -60.00 -14.10
N PHE A 11 -16.11 -60.35 -13.41
CA PHE A 11 -17.44 -60.53 -14.00
C PHE A 11 -18.03 -59.19 -14.48
N PHE A 12 -17.99 -58.14 -13.65
CA PHE A 12 -18.49 -56.82 -14.05
C PHE A 12 -17.67 -56.21 -15.20
N LYS A 13 -16.34 -56.38 -15.20
CA LYS A 13 -15.50 -55.96 -16.33
C LYS A 13 -15.86 -56.67 -17.64
N LYS A 14 -16.25 -57.94 -17.60
CA LYS A 14 -16.74 -58.65 -18.80
C LYS A 14 -18.06 -58.08 -19.31
N ILE A 15 -18.99 -57.75 -18.41
CA ILE A 15 -20.25 -57.09 -18.79
C ILE A 15 -19.98 -55.72 -19.40
N GLU A 16 -19.13 -54.92 -18.76
CA GLU A 16 -18.73 -53.60 -19.28
C GLU A 16 -18.11 -53.70 -20.68
N ALA A 17 -17.21 -54.66 -20.89
CA ALA A 17 -16.58 -54.88 -22.19
C ALA A 17 -17.59 -55.31 -23.27
N GLU A 18 -18.57 -56.16 -22.92
CA GLU A 18 -19.63 -56.59 -23.83
C GLU A 18 -20.58 -55.43 -24.18
N MET A 19 -20.95 -54.61 -23.20
CA MET A 19 -21.76 -53.41 -23.42
C MET A 19 -21.03 -52.40 -24.30
N ASN A 20 -19.75 -52.13 -24.03
CA ASN A 20 -18.93 -51.23 -24.83
C ASN A 20 -18.82 -51.72 -26.28
N LYS A 21 -18.61 -53.03 -26.51
CA LYS A 21 -18.61 -53.61 -27.87
C LYS A 21 -19.93 -53.35 -28.60
N ARG A 22 -21.08 -53.54 -27.93
CA ARG A 22 -22.41 -53.30 -28.53
C ARG A 22 -22.63 -51.82 -28.83
N ILE A 23 -22.23 -50.94 -27.91
CA ILE A 23 -22.28 -49.49 -28.12
C ILE A 23 -21.44 -49.13 -29.35
N HIS A 24 -20.17 -49.53 -29.41
CA HIS A 24 -19.30 -49.26 -30.55
C HIS A 24 -19.84 -49.82 -31.87
N ALA A 25 -20.42 -51.02 -31.88
CA ALA A 25 -21.02 -51.57 -33.10
C ALA A 25 -22.19 -50.69 -33.61
N SER A 26 -23.00 -50.16 -32.69
CA SER A 26 -24.14 -49.30 -33.02
C SER A 26 -23.79 -47.84 -33.32
N THR A 27 -22.69 -47.32 -32.75
CA THR A 27 -22.32 -45.89 -32.83
C THR A 27 -21.14 -45.62 -33.77
N ASN A 28 -20.23 -46.57 -33.98
CA ASN A 28 -19.07 -46.41 -34.86
C ASN A 28 -19.43 -46.71 -36.32
N ASN A 29 -20.46 -46.04 -36.82
CA ASN A 29 -20.84 -46.10 -38.22
C ASN A 29 -21.20 -44.71 -38.73
N ARG A 30 -21.00 -44.50 -40.03
CA ARG A 30 -21.21 -43.20 -40.67
C ARG A 30 -22.64 -42.66 -40.49
N LYS A 31 -23.64 -43.54 -40.49
CA LYS A 31 -25.06 -43.15 -40.34
C LYS A 31 -25.29 -42.53 -38.96
N PHE A 32 -24.78 -43.16 -37.91
CA PHE A 32 -24.84 -42.65 -36.55
C PHE A 32 -24.09 -41.34 -36.41
N THR A 33 -22.85 -41.24 -36.92
CA THR A 33 -22.06 -40.00 -36.84
C THR A 33 -22.79 -38.81 -37.48
N ILE A 34 -23.41 -39.01 -38.64
CA ILE A 34 -24.17 -37.96 -39.32
C ILE A 34 -25.43 -37.59 -38.53
N ALA A 35 -26.21 -38.58 -38.07
CA ALA A 35 -27.43 -38.33 -37.30
C ALA A 35 -27.13 -37.61 -35.98
N PHE A 36 -26.08 -38.03 -35.29
CA PHE A 36 -25.61 -37.41 -34.06
C PHE A 36 -25.11 -35.97 -34.30
N GLY A 37 -24.33 -35.75 -35.36
CA GLY A 37 -23.89 -34.41 -35.78
C GLY A 37 -25.07 -33.47 -36.04
N ASN A 38 -26.07 -33.93 -36.79
CA ASN A 38 -27.28 -33.17 -37.06
C ASN A 38 -28.08 -32.85 -35.79
N ALA A 39 -28.19 -33.83 -34.86
CA ALA A 39 -28.86 -33.64 -33.58
C ALA A 39 -28.12 -32.61 -32.71
N LEU A 40 -26.79 -32.66 -32.66
CA LEU A 40 -25.97 -31.67 -31.96
C LEU A 40 -26.13 -30.28 -32.56
N GLU A 41 -26.13 -30.16 -33.88
CA GLU A 41 -26.31 -28.87 -34.55
C GLU A 41 -27.70 -28.27 -34.27
N ALA A 42 -28.75 -29.11 -34.32
CA ALA A 42 -30.11 -28.71 -33.98
C ALA A 42 -30.21 -28.24 -32.52
N HIS A 43 -29.58 -28.96 -31.60
CA HIS A 43 -29.51 -28.58 -30.19
C HIS A 43 -28.79 -27.23 -29.99
N VAL A 44 -27.64 -27.02 -30.65
CA VAL A 44 -26.92 -25.73 -30.60
C VAL A 44 -27.79 -24.59 -31.14
N LYS A 45 -28.53 -24.80 -32.24
CA LYS A 45 -29.49 -23.81 -32.77
C LYS A 45 -30.57 -23.48 -31.74
N GLN A 46 -31.13 -24.50 -31.08
CA GLN A 46 -32.14 -24.31 -30.05
C GLN A 46 -31.60 -23.53 -28.84
N LEU A 47 -30.39 -23.83 -28.38
CA LEU A 47 -29.73 -23.07 -27.31
C LEU A 47 -29.55 -21.58 -27.67
N LYS A 48 -29.17 -21.28 -28.91
CA LYS A 48 -29.05 -19.89 -29.39
C LYS A 48 -30.39 -19.15 -29.36
N ILE A 49 -31.47 -19.83 -29.75
CA ILE A 49 -32.83 -19.26 -29.71
C ILE A 49 -33.24 -18.99 -28.27
N HIS A 50 -33.10 -19.98 -27.38
CA HIS A 50 -33.44 -19.82 -25.97
C HIS A 50 -32.64 -18.70 -25.31
N ARG A 51 -31.32 -18.61 -25.55
CA ARG A 51 -30.50 -17.51 -25.03
C ARG A 51 -31.03 -16.15 -25.48
N ARG A 52 -31.37 -15.99 -26.77
CA ARG A 52 -31.94 -14.74 -27.31
C ARG A 52 -33.28 -14.39 -26.66
N LEU A 53 -34.17 -15.38 -26.47
CA LEU A 53 -35.47 -15.17 -25.84
C LEU A 53 -35.32 -14.77 -24.38
N THR A 54 -34.46 -15.47 -23.64
CA THR A 54 -34.15 -15.15 -22.24
C THR A 54 -33.57 -13.75 -22.11
N THR A 55 -32.56 -13.39 -22.90
CA THR A 55 -32.00 -12.03 -22.87
C THR A 55 -33.05 -10.97 -23.19
N ARG A 56 -33.90 -11.17 -24.21
CA ARG A 56 -34.98 -10.23 -24.51
C ARG A 56 -35.96 -10.06 -23.36
N ARG A 57 -36.39 -11.16 -22.72
CA ARG A 57 -37.31 -11.10 -21.57
C ARG A 57 -36.67 -10.39 -20.38
N LEU A 58 -35.40 -10.69 -20.08
CA LEU A 58 -34.67 -10.01 -19.01
C LEU A 58 -34.59 -8.51 -19.29
N ASN A 59 -34.24 -8.11 -20.52
CA ASN A 59 -34.19 -6.71 -20.91
C ASN A 59 -35.54 -6.00 -20.77
N GLN A 60 -36.64 -6.66 -21.16
CA GLN A 60 -38.00 -6.10 -20.99
C GLN A 60 -38.37 -5.89 -19.52
N LEU A 61 -37.87 -6.74 -18.63
CA LEU A 61 -38.06 -6.63 -17.19
C LEU A 61 -37.02 -5.72 -16.51
N GLY A 62 -36.07 -5.16 -17.26
CA GLY A 62 -34.96 -4.38 -16.71
C GLY A 62 -34.00 -5.19 -15.83
N LEU A 63 -33.92 -6.50 -16.03
CA LEU A 63 -33.07 -7.41 -15.25
C LEU A 63 -31.76 -7.69 -15.97
N ALA A 64 -30.68 -7.80 -15.19
CA ALA A 64 -29.36 -8.13 -15.72
C ALA A 64 -29.29 -9.58 -16.20
N ASN A 65 -28.61 -9.79 -17.33
CA ASN A 65 -28.32 -11.11 -17.84
C ASN A 65 -27.06 -11.71 -17.18
N LYS A 66 -26.83 -13.02 -17.39
CA LYS A 66 -25.69 -13.73 -16.79
C LYS A 66 -24.35 -13.04 -17.10
N ASP A 67 -24.16 -12.58 -18.33
CA ASP A 67 -22.89 -12.00 -18.78
C ASP A 67 -22.66 -10.63 -18.09
N GLU A 68 -23.72 -9.84 -17.94
CA GLU A 68 -23.69 -8.57 -17.19
C GLU A 68 -23.42 -8.78 -15.70
N ILE A 69 -24.06 -9.78 -15.09
CA ILE A 69 -23.81 -10.16 -13.69
C ILE A 69 -22.35 -10.58 -13.52
N SER A 70 -21.82 -11.43 -14.40
CA SER A 70 -20.42 -11.82 -14.37
C SER A 70 -19.47 -10.62 -14.54
N ALA A 71 -19.79 -9.69 -15.45
CA ALA A 71 -18.99 -8.46 -15.63
C ALA A 71 -19.06 -7.53 -14.41
N ILE A 72 -20.16 -7.52 -13.66
CA ILE A 72 -20.26 -6.82 -12.38
C ILE A 72 -19.39 -7.52 -11.33
N SER A 73 -19.48 -8.85 -11.21
CA SER A 73 -18.69 -9.62 -10.24
C SER A 73 -17.19 -9.43 -10.43
N VAL A 74 -16.70 -9.45 -11.67
CA VAL A 74 -15.27 -9.18 -11.96
C VAL A 74 -14.88 -7.78 -11.50
N ARG A 75 -15.69 -6.77 -11.82
CA ARG A 75 -15.43 -5.38 -11.39
C ARG A 75 -15.43 -5.23 -9.87
N ILE A 76 -16.28 -5.95 -9.15
CA ILE A 76 -16.30 -5.91 -7.68
C ILE A 76 -14.95 -6.40 -7.14
N VAL A 77 -14.47 -7.54 -7.62
CA VAL A 77 -13.15 -8.08 -7.20
C VAL A 77 -12.03 -7.10 -7.51
N ASP A 78 -12.02 -6.51 -8.71
CA ASP A 78 -11.02 -5.50 -9.10
C ASP A 78 -11.05 -4.26 -8.19
N TYR A 79 -12.23 -3.88 -7.69
CA TYR A 79 -12.37 -2.74 -6.78
C TYR A 79 -12.00 -3.08 -5.35
N GLU A 80 -12.27 -4.31 -4.89
CA GLU A 80 -11.81 -4.79 -3.59
C GLU A 80 -10.28 -4.76 -3.51
N GLU A 81 -9.59 -5.29 -4.53
CA GLU A 81 -8.12 -5.25 -4.59
C GLU A 81 -7.56 -3.82 -4.55
N LYS A 82 -8.23 -2.88 -5.25
CA LYS A 82 -7.83 -1.46 -5.24
C LYS A 82 -8.07 -0.80 -3.88
N LEU A 83 -9.14 -1.16 -3.18
CA LEU A 83 -9.42 -0.65 -1.84
C LEU A 83 -8.36 -1.16 -0.85
N ASP A 84 -8.03 -2.44 -0.89
CA ASP A 84 -6.97 -3.02 -0.05
C ASP A 84 -5.63 -2.30 -0.26
N TYR A 85 -5.27 -2.02 -1.53
CA TYR A 85 -4.07 -1.26 -1.85
C TYR A 85 -4.09 0.17 -1.28
N LEU A 86 -5.24 0.86 -1.35
CA LEU A 86 -5.39 2.19 -0.80
C LEU A 86 -5.28 2.19 0.72
N ASP A 87 -5.87 1.21 1.40
CA ASP A 87 -5.78 1.07 2.85
C ASP A 87 -4.33 0.84 3.30
N GLU A 88 -3.59 -0.03 2.59
CA GLU A 88 -2.17 -0.23 2.85
C GLU A 88 -1.36 1.06 2.62
N SER A 89 -1.65 1.80 1.54
CA SER A 89 -0.99 3.05 1.23
C SER A 89 -1.20 4.12 2.31
N ILE A 90 -2.45 4.27 2.77
CA ILE A 90 -2.82 5.18 3.87
C ILE A 90 -2.09 4.80 5.15
N TYR A 91 -2.04 3.52 5.48
CA TYR A 91 -1.32 3.03 6.65
C TYR A 91 0.16 3.44 6.62
N TRP A 92 0.86 3.18 5.51
CA TRP A 92 2.27 3.54 5.37
C TRP A 92 2.51 5.06 5.37
N MET A 93 1.62 5.82 4.74
CA MET A 93 1.69 7.28 4.75
C MET A 93 1.55 7.83 6.18
N ASN A 94 0.59 7.35 6.95
CA ASN A 94 0.40 7.75 8.35
C ASN A 94 1.60 7.40 9.21
N LYS A 95 2.16 6.19 9.04
CA LYS A 95 3.37 5.77 9.75
C LYS A 95 4.54 6.72 9.46
N ARG A 96 4.78 7.03 8.18
CA ARG A 96 5.86 7.93 7.76
C ARG A 96 5.62 9.36 8.23
N GLN A 97 4.38 9.83 8.25
CA GLN A 97 4.04 11.14 8.78
C GLN A 97 4.35 11.22 10.29
N GLN A 98 4.05 10.17 11.05
CA GLN A 98 4.36 10.11 12.46
C GLN A 98 5.87 10.11 12.73
N GLU A 99 6.63 9.33 11.95
CA GLU A 99 8.10 9.34 12.01
C GLU A 99 8.68 10.74 11.72
N ASN A 100 8.16 11.42 10.70
CA ASN A 100 8.58 12.77 10.34
C ASN A 100 8.25 13.78 11.45
N ARG A 101 7.06 13.68 12.07
CA ARG A 101 6.68 14.52 13.21
C ARG A 101 7.63 14.33 14.39
N ASN A 102 8.00 13.09 14.70
CA ASN A 102 8.95 12.80 15.76
C ASN A 102 10.33 13.41 15.46
N LYS A 103 10.83 13.30 14.22
CA LYS A 103 12.09 13.92 13.81
C LYS A 103 12.06 15.45 13.93
N LEU A 104 10.97 16.08 13.49
CA LEU A 104 10.80 17.53 13.63
C LEU A 104 10.78 17.97 15.09
N LYS A 105 10.16 17.19 15.98
CA LYS A 105 10.17 17.45 17.41
C LYS A 105 11.60 17.45 17.97
N MET A 106 12.38 16.42 17.64
CA MET A 106 13.79 16.32 18.05
C MET A 106 14.64 17.50 17.55
N ILE A 107 14.44 17.89 16.28
CA ILE A 107 15.14 19.04 15.70
C ILE A 107 14.79 20.32 16.46
N ARG A 108 13.51 20.53 16.78
CA ARG A 108 13.05 21.69 17.54
C ARG A 108 13.69 21.75 18.92
N GLU A 109 13.69 20.63 19.66
CA GLU A 109 14.33 20.54 20.97
C GLU A 109 15.84 20.84 20.88
N SER A 110 16.54 20.31 19.86
CA SER A 110 17.96 20.62 19.65
C SER A 110 18.22 22.08 19.29
N TRP A 111 17.31 22.70 18.53
CA TRP A 111 17.39 24.10 18.15
C TRP A 111 17.19 25.01 19.36
N GLU A 112 16.18 24.74 20.18
CA GLU A 112 15.92 25.47 21.42
C GLU A 112 17.12 25.40 22.38
N ALA A 113 17.76 24.22 22.49
CA ALA A 113 18.98 24.06 23.28
C ALA A 113 20.17 24.86 22.74
N LEU A 114 20.40 24.84 21.43
CA LEU A 114 21.47 25.62 20.79
C LEU A 114 21.23 27.12 20.92
N GLN A 115 19.99 27.56 20.77
CA GLN A 115 19.61 28.96 20.94
C GLN A 115 19.92 29.46 22.36
N ALA A 116 19.59 28.67 23.39
CA ALA A 116 19.90 29.02 24.77
C ALA A 116 21.41 29.14 25.02
N ILE A 117 22.22 28.29 24.39
CA ILE A 117 23.69 28.38 24.47
C ILE A 117 24.19 29.68 23.83
N LEU A 118 23.72 29.99 22.62
CA LEU A 118 24.10 31.20 21.89
C LEU A 118 23.70 32.48 22.64
N GLU A 119 22.50 32.51 23.22
CA GLU A 119 22.04 33.64 24.03
C GLU A 119 22.94 33.84 25.26
N LYS A 120 23.33 32.75 25.92
CA LYS A 120 24.25 32.80 27.06
C LYS A 120 25.64 33.31 26.65
N GLU A 121 26.22 32.78 25.58
CA GLU A 121 27.53 33.21 25.06
C GLU A 121 27.51 34.69 24.67
N ALA A 122 26.44 35.17 24.03
CA ALA A 122 26.29 36.58 23.66
C ALA A 122 26.29 37.50 24.90
N VAL A 123 25.59 37.12 25.97
CA VAL A 123 25.58 37.85 27.24
C VAL A 123 26.96 37.85 27.89
N GLU A 124 27.66 36.71 27.92
CA GLU A 124 29.00 36.60 28.48
C GLU A 124 30.01 37.47 27.72
N ILE A 125 29.97 37.47 26.38
CA ILE A 125 30.81 38.34 25.55
C ILE A 125 30.54 39.82 25.87
N HIS A 126 29.26 40.21 26.00
CA HIS A 126 28.92 41.58 26.36
C HIS A 126 29.41 41.97 27.76
N ALA A 127 29.29 41.07 28.74
CA ALA A 127 29.78 41.29 30.09
C ALA A 127 31.31 41.43 30.13
N CYS A 128 32.04 40.59 29.40
CA CYS A 128 33.49 40.68 29.28
C CYS A 128 33.94 42.00 28.63
N LYS A 129 33.25 42.45 27.57
CA LYS A 129 33.53 43.74 26.94
C LYS A 129 33.30 44.92 27.89
N LEU A 130 32.22 44.88 28.67
CA LEU A 130 31.94 45.90 29.67
C LEU A 130 33.03 45.97 30.75
N LYS A 131 33.47 44.82 31.26
CA LYS A 131 34.58 44.76 32.22
C LYS A 131 35.88 45.31 31.66
N SER A 132 36.25 44.92 30.43
CA SER A 132 37.44 45.46 29.76
C SER A 132 37.40 46.98 29.65
N LEU A 133 36.24 47.54 29.27
CA LEU A 133 36.05 48.99 29.20
C LEU A 133 36.13 49.66 30.58
N GLU A 134 35.61 49.02 31.63
CA GLU A 134 35.69 49.51 33.00
C GLU A 134 37.13 49.55 33.51
N ASP A 135 37.91 48.48 33.25
CA ASP A 135 39.33 48.39 33.59
C ASP A 135 40.13 49.49 32.86
N GLU A 136 39.92 49.66 31.55
CA GLU A 136 40.55 50.74 30.74
C GLU A 136 40.23 52.14 31.30
N LEU A 137 39.01 52.36 31.80
CA LEU A 137 38.58 53.65 32.36
C LEU A 137 39.25 53.94 33.71
N ILE A 138 39.44 52.90 34.53
CA ILE A 138 40.17 52.99 35.80
C ILE A 138 41.64 53.32 35.54
N GLU A 139 42.28 52.64 34.58
CA GLU A 139 43.65 52.94 34.17
C GLU A 139 43.79 54.40 33.69
N LEU A 140 42.85 54.87 32.87
CA LEU A 140 42.83 56.26 32.41
C LEU A 140 42.76 57.24 33.59
N LYS A 141 41.88 56.96 34.55
CA LYS A 141 41.74 57.79 35.75
C LYS A 141 43.03 57.84 36.56
N GLN A 142 43.69 56.71 36.77
CA GLN A 142 44.98 56.66 37.46
C GLN A 142 46.05 57.49 36.76
N LEU A 143 46.10 57.45 35.43
CA LEU A 143 47.02 58.29 34.64
C LEU A 143 46.75 59.79 34.80
N PHE A 144 45.48 60.19 34.90
CA PHE A 144 45.12 61.59 35.17
C PHE A 144 45.47 62.02 36.60
N ASP A 145 45.22 61.16 37.59
CA ASP A 145 45.55 61.45 38.99
C ASP A 145 47.08 61.59 39.18
N LEU A 146 47.88 60.72 38.54
CA LEU A 146 49.36 60.82 38.53
C LEU A 146 49.86 62.11 37.87
N ASN A 147 49.28 62.52 36.73
CA ASN A 147 49.63 63.78 36.07
C ASN A 147 49.26 65.01 36.93
N LEU A 148 48.22 64.94 37.76
CA LEU A 148 47.86 66.01 38.69
C LEU A 148 48.81 66.08 39.89
N GLU A 149 49.31 64.95 40.38
CA GLU A 149 50.32 64.92 41.44
C GLU A 149 51.68 65.46 40.97
N GLU A 150 52.09 65.18 39.73
CA GLU A 150 53.31 65.76 39.12
C GLU A 150 53.19 67.29 38.96
N ASN A 151 52.05 67.80 38.48
CA ASN A 151 51.82 69.24 38.35
C ASN A 151 51.77 69.97 39.71
N ASN A 152 51.24 69.34 40.77
CA ASN A 152 51.24 69.91 42.12
C ASN A 152 52.62 69.90 42.80
N HIS A 153 53.54 69.04 42.35
CA HIS A 153 54.92 69.01 42.84
C HIS A 153 55.81 70.08 42.18
N ASP A 154 55.49 70.48 40.95
CA ASP A 154 56.19 71.56 40.23
C ASP A 154 55.73 72.97 40.67
N GLU A 155 54.51 73.14 41.18
CA GLU A 155 54.03 74.44 41.74
C GLU A 155 54.55 74.75 43.17
N LYS A 156 55.22 73.81 43.84
CA LYS A 156 55.75 73.97 45.22
C LYS A 156 57.26 74.15 45.34
N LYS A 157 57.98 74.38 44.23
CA LYS A 157 59.40 74.77 44.20
C LYS A 157 59.56 76.22 43.78
#